data_AF-A0A7J2X0N7-F1
#
_entry.id   AF-A0A7J2X0N7-F1
#
_cell.length_a   1.000
_cell.length_b   1.000
_cell.length_c   1.000
_cell.angle_alpha   90.00
_cell.angle_beta   90.00
_cell.angle_gamma   90.00
#
_symmetry.space_group_name_H-M   'P 1'
#
loop_
_entity.id
_entity.type
_entity.pdbx_description
1 polymer ?
#
loop_
_entity_poly.entity_id
_entity_poly.type
_entity_poly.pdbx_seq_one_letter_code
_entity_poly.pdbx_strand_id
1 'polypeptide(L)'
;MGLIQVLKPNLHNIPLFILLAFISVGGVIQTYACIDDADILPKPPLYDILKPFNLWFPWLYLTAPIQISSLILNLRWISGIFPELSPGFKLPLGSILYSYVTSAWSIYIYRRYISTNKRILKIFIIISIGFGCIFSPVISLPFITIDRELITFTLSGFLLITLITLIYLFSIYGLYKLLRNYLAEKPR
;
A
#
# COMPACT_ATOMS: atom_id res chain seq x y z
N MET A 1 4.56 23.15 -13.10
CA MET A 1 3.20 22.61 -12.86
C MET A 1 3.10 22.25 -11.38
N GLY A 2 2.23 22.90 -10.61
CA GLY A 2 2.27 22.84 -9.14
C GLY A 2 1.82 21.50 -8.56
N LEU A 3 2.41 21.11 -7.41
CA LEU A 3 2.12 19.87 -6.65
C LEU A 3 0.60 19.66 -6.40
N ILE A 4 -0.16 20.75 -6.25
CA ILE A 4 -1.62 20.76 -6.06
C ILE A 4 -2.36 20.11 -7.24
N GLN A 5 -1.85 20.22 -8.47
CA GLN A 5 -2.51 19.62 -9.63
C GLN A 5 -2.41 18.09 -9.64
N VAL A 6 -1.41 17.51 -8.96
CA VAL A 6 -1.27 16.05 -8.83
C VAL A 6 -2.34 15.48 -7.91
N LEU A 7 -2.75 16.24 -6.89
CA LEU A 7 -3.75 15.82 -5.89
C LEU A 7 -5.19 16.04 -6.33
N LYS A 8 -5.43 16.59 -7.53
CA LYS A 8 -6.79 16.78 -8.03
C LYS A 8 -7.49 15.42 -8.22
N PRO A 9 -8.75 15.29 -7.76
CA PRO A 9 -9.54 14.08 -8.00
C PRO A 9 -9.58 13.78 -9.50
N ASN A 10 -9.27 12.53 -9.85
CA ASN A 10 -9.26 12.10 -11.24
C ASN A 10 -9.87 10.70 -11.29
N LEU A 11 -10.86 10.47 -12.16
CA LEU A 11 -11.51 9.16 -12.29
C LEU A 11 -10.50 8.01 -12.50
N HIS A 12 -9.33 8.30 -13.07
CA HIS A 12 -8.28 7.32 -13.29
C HIS A 12 -7.51 6.88 -12.03
N ASN A 13 -7.53 7.65 -10.94
CA ASN A 13 -6.89 7.27 -9.68
C ASN A 13 -7.85 6.54 -8.72
N ILE A 14 -9.16 6.63 -8.95
CA ILE A 14 -10.19 6.04 -8.06
C ILE A 14 -10.01 4.52 -7.88
N PRO A 15 -9.80 3.69 -8.92
CA PRO A 15 -9.66 2.24 -8.71
C PRO A 15 -8.46 1.89 -7.85
N LEU A 16 -7.33 2.57 -8.08
CA LEU A 16 -6.12 2.36 -7.30
C LEU A 16 -6.31 2.87 -5.87
N PHE A 17 -6.95 4.02 -5.69
CA PHE A 17 -7.30 4.54 -4.38
C PHE A 17 -8.17 3.56 -3.59
N ILE A 18 -9.27 3.07 -4.17
CA ILE A 18 -10.17 2.11 -3.53
C ILE A 18 -9.41 0.86 -3.09
N LEU A 19 -8.55 0.32 -3.96
CA LEU A 19 -7.75 -0.86 -3.64
C LEU A 19 -6.78 -0.59 -2.48
N LEU A 20 -6.04 0.52 -2.50
CA LEU A 20 -5.10 0.87 -1.42
C LEU A 20 -5.81 1.19 -0.09
N ALA A 21 -6.98 1.84 -0.15
CA ALA A 21 -7.81 2.09 1.00
C ALA A 21 -8.38 0.78 1.58
N PHE A 22 -8.79 -0.16 0.71
CA PHE A 22 -9.23 -1.49 1.10
C PHE A 22 -8.11 -2.27 1.80
N ILE A 23 -6.88 -2.26 1.26
CA ILE A 23 -5.70 -2.83 1.92
C ILE A 23 -5.53 -2.20 3.30
N SER A 24 -5.65 -0.87 3.40
CA SER A 24 -5.46 -0.15 4.65
C SER A 24 -6.47 -0.52 5.73
N VAL A 25 -7.75 -0.60 5.38
CA VAL A 25 -8.81 -0.98 6.33
C VAL A 25 -8.72 -2.47 6.67
N GLY A 26 -8.54 -3.33 5.66
CA GLY A 26 -8.44 -4.77 5.85
C GLY A 26 -7.22 -5.18 6.67
N GLY A 27 -6.08 -4.51 6.49
CA GLY A 27 -4.88 -4.73 7.29
C GLY A 27 -5.09 -4.43 8.78
N VAL A 28 -5.81 -3.35 9.11
CA VAL A 28 -6.21 -3.04 10.49
C VAL A 28 -7.16 -4.09 11.05
N ILE A 29 -8.17 -4.51 10.29
CA ILE A 29 -9.10 -5.56 10.74
C ILE A 29 -8.33 -6.85 11.07
N GLN A 30 -7.32 -7.19 10.27
CA GLN A 30 -6.51 -8.39 10.48
C GLN A 30 -5.56 -8.30 11.67
N THR A 31 -5.30 -7.13 12.25
CA THR A 31 -4.51 -7.06 13.49
C THR A 31 -5.20 -7.78 14.65
N TYR A 32 -6.53 -8.02 14.57
CA TYR A 32 -7.26 -8.84 15.55
C TYR A 32 -6.65 -10.23 15.72
N ALA A 33 -6.09 -10.82 14.64
CA ALA A 33 -5.42 -12.12 14.71
C ALA A 33 -4.14 -12.11 15.56
N CYS A 34 -3.59 -10.93 15.85
CA CYS A 34 -2.32 -10.73 16.54
C CYS A 34 -2.48 -10.15 17.96
N ILE A 35 -3.72 -10.05 18.46
CA ILE A 35 -3.99 -9.58 19.83
C ILE A 35 -4.12 -10.81 20.72
N ASP A 36 -3.29 -10.90 21.75
CA ASP A 36 -3.28 -12.04 22.70
C ASP A 36 -4.59 -12.16 23.49
N ASP A 37 -5.30 -11.04 23.69
CA ASP A 37 -6.61 -10.95 24.36
C ASP A 37 -7.81 -10.98 23.38
N ALA A 38 -7.65 -11.57 22.18
CA ALA A 38 -8.70 -11.58 21.15
C ALA A 38 -10.04 -12.17 21.64
N ASP A 39 -10.02 -13.06 22.63
CA ASP A 39 -11.21 -13.68 23.23
C ASP A 39 -12.07 -12.69 24.06
N ILE A 40 -11.47 -11.57 24.51
CA ILE A 40 -12.11 -10.55 25.34
C ILE A 40 -12.71 -9.43 24.47
N LEU A 41 -12.09 -9.15 23.31
CA LEU A 41 -12.53 -8.09 22.42
C LEU A 41 -13.54 -8.61 21.38
N PRO A 42 -14.62 -7.85 21.11
CA PRO A 42 -15.53 -8.22 20.05
C PRO A 42 -14.80 -8.17 18.71
N LYS A 43 -14.94 -9.26 17.96
CA LYS A 43 -14.37 -9.42 16.64
C LYS A 43 -14.78 -8.27 15.72
N PRO A 44 -13.83 -7.64 15.00
CA PRO A 44 -14.15 -6.55 14.09
C PRO A 44 -15.03 -7.03 12.92
N PRO A 45 -15.89 -6.15 12.38
CA PRO A 45 -16.75 -6.49 11.26
C PRO A 45 -15.92 -6.94 10.04
N LEU A 46 -16.47 -7.86 9.24
CA LEU A 46 -15.86 -8.42 8.03
C LEU A 46 -14.59 -9.28 8.25
N TYR A 47 -14.12 -9.48 9.49
CA TYR A 47 -12.91 -10.26 9.73
C TYR A 47 -12.94 -11.65 9.08
N ASP A 48 -14.04 -12.41 9.25
CA ASP A 48 -14.14 -13.76 8.69
C ASP A 48 -14.07 -13.79 7.16
N ILE A 49 -14.62 -12.77 6.51
CA ILE A 49 -14.61 -12.64 5.05
C ILE A 49 -13.19 -12.28 4.57
N LEU A 50 -12.47 -11.47 5.35
CA LEU A 50 -11.15 -10.98 4.99
C LEU A 50 -10.01 -11.93 5.40
N LYS A 51 -10.23 -12.81 6.38
CA LYS A 51 -9.24 -13.76 6.92
C LYS A 51 -8.49 -14.56 5.84
N PRO A 52 -9.11 -15.03 4.74
CA PRO A 52 -8.40 -15.78 3.70
C PRO A 52 -7.42 -14.94 2.86
N PHE A 53 -7.46 -13.61 2.93
CA PHE A 53 -6.58 -12.73 2.18
C PHE A 53 -5.39 -12.29 3.06
N ASN A 54 -4.19 -12.17 2.51
CA ASN A 54 -3.07 -11.58 3.25
C ASN A 54 -3.08 -10.05 3.07
N LEU A 55 -3.75 -9.32 3.97
CA LEU A 55 -3.87 -7.86 3.91
C LEU A 55 -2.97 -7.16 4.94
N TRP A 56 -2.69 -7.83 6.05
CA TRP A 56 -1.91 -7.29 7.17
C TRP A 56 -0.50 -6.85 6.77
N PHE A 57 0.29 -7.77 6.19
CA PHE A 57 1.67 -7.43 5.80
C PHE A 57 1.72 -6.41 4.65
N PRO A 58 0.91 -6.54 3.57
CA PRO A 58 0.84 -5.49 2.56
C PRO A 58 0.44 -4.12 3.12
N TRP A 59 -0.48 -4.05 4.08
CA TRP A 59 -0.84 -2.79 4.73
C TRP A 59 0.34 -2.17 5.50
N LEU A 60 1.06 -2.96 6.29
CA LEU A 60 2.27 -2.49 6.97
C LEU A 60 3.31 -2.00 5.96
N TYR A 61 3.53 -2.75 4.90
CA TYR A 61 4.49 -2.37 3.86
C TYR A 61 4.05 -1.08 3.15
N LEU A 62 2.78 -0.94 2.77
CA LEU A 62 2.20 0.26 2.16
C LEU A 62 2.32 1.49 3.07
N THR A 63 2.10 1.31 4.36
CA THR A 63 2.07 2.44 5.32
C THR A 63 3.41 2.70 5.99
N ALA A 64 4.45 1.91 5.69
CA ALA A 64 5.78 2.08 6.26
C ALA A 64 6.32 3.53 6.16
N PRO A 65 6.21 4.25 5.02
CA PRO A 65 6.70 5.63 4.94
C PRO A 65 6.01 6.57 5.94
N ILE A 66 4.70 6.45 6.11
CA ILE A 66 3.95 7.29 7.05
C ILE A 66 4.20 6.87 8.50
N GLN A 67 4.36 5.58 8.77
CA GLN A 67 4.67 5.07 10.11
C GLN A 67 6.07 5.50 10.56
N ILE A 68 7.07 5.38 9.68
CA ILE A 68 8.44 5.85 9.92
C ILE A 68 8.45 7.36 10.13
N SER A 69 7.75 8.12 9.29
CA SER A 69 7.64 9.58 9.44
C SER A 69 6.94 9.96 10.75
N SER A 70 5.88 9.26 11.13
CA SER A 70 5.17 9.45 12.40
C SER A 70 6.06 9.16 13.61
N LEU A 71 6.93 8.15 13.52
CA LEU A 71 7.92 7.84 14.56
C LEU A 71 8.94 8.98 14.70
N ILE A 72 9.52 9.43 13.59
CA ILE A 72 10.54 10.50 13.58
C ILE A 72 9.98 11.82 14.11
N LEU A 73 8.73 12.14 13.76
CA LEU A 73 8.06 13.39 14.12
C LEU A 73 7.25 13.28 15.43
N ASN A 74 7.29 12.14 16.12
CA ASN A 74 6.52 11.86 17.34
C ASN A 74 5.00 12.14 17.21
N LEU A 75 4.40 11.70 16.10
CA LEU A 75 2.98 11.95 15.76
C LEU A 75 2.05 10.80 16.16
N ARG A 76 2.54 9.86 16.99
CA ARG A 76 1.76 8.68 17.42
C ARG A 76 0.46 9.05 18.15
N TRP A 77 0.41 10.23 18.79
CA TRP A 77 -0.79 10.72 19.48
C TRP A 77 -1.98 10.97 18.54
N ILE A 78 -1.73 11.24 17.24
CA ILE A 78 -2.78 11.57 16.26
C ILE A 78 -3.69 10.37 16.02
N SER A 79 -3.15 9.15 15.99
CA SER A 79 -3.99 7.95 15.88
C SER A 79 -4.91 7.77 17.08
N GLY A 80 -4.57 8.40 18.21
CA GLY A 80 -5.40 8.52 19.40
C GLY A 80 -6.78 9.15 19.15
N ILE A 81 -6.90 10.01 18.12
CA ILE A 81 -8.07 10.85 17.87
C ILE A 81 -9.00 10.23 16.82
N PHE A 82 -8.56 9.19 16.12
CA PHE A 82 -9.35 8.57 15.07
C PHE A 82 -10.57 7.82 15.62
N PRO A 83 -11.69 7.84 14.87
CA PRO A 83 -12.91 7.18 15.29
C PRO A 83 -12.71 5.67 15.40
N GLU A 84 -13.46 5.03 16.28
CA GLU A 84 -13.43 3.58 16.43
C GLU A 84 -14.26 2.90 15.34
N LEU A 85 -13.69 1.85 14.74
CA LEU A 85 -14.36 0.94 13.81
C LEU A 85 -15.15 -0.14 14.59
N SER A 86 -14.55 -0.63 15.67
CA SER A 86 -15.10 -1.53 16.67
C SER A 86 -14.36 -1.30 18.00
N PRO A 87 -14.87 -1.76 19.15
CA PRO A 87 -14.19 -1.57 20.43
C PRO A 87 -12.72 -2.03 20.37
N GLY A 88 -11.78 -1.13 20.64
CA GLY A 88 -10.34 -1.40 20.57
C GLY A 88 -9.69 -1.25 19.17
N PHE A 89 -10.46 -1.00 18.12
CA PHE A 89 -9.97 -0.85 16.74
C PHE A 89 -10.27 0.54 16.20
N LYS A 90 -9.24 1.30 15.85
CA LYS A 90 -9.38 2.64 15.27
C LYS A 90 -9.37 2.62 13.75
N LEU A 91 -10.17 3.48 13.15
CA LEU A 91 -10.20 3.68 11.71
C LEU A 91 -8.85 4.27 11.23
N PRO A 92 -8.18 3.67 10.24
CA PRO A 92 -6.86 4.12 9.79
C PRO A 92 -6.96 5.32 8.83
N LEU A 93 -7.52 6.43 9.30
CA LEU A 93 -7.73 7.65 8.49
C LEU A 93 -6.43 8.14 7.84
N GLY A 94 -5.31 8.11 8.57
CA GLY A 94 -4.00 8.46 8.02
C GLY A 94 -3.59 7.56 6.84
N SER A 95 -3.81 6.25 6.93
CA SER A 95 -3.51 5.30 5.85
C SER A 95 -4.45 5.47 4.66
N ILE A 96 -5.72 5.80 4.89
CA ILE A 96 -6.71 6.10 3.83
C ILE A 96 -6.31 7.37 3.08
N LEU A 97 -5.98 8.45 3.79
CA LEU A 97 -5.50 9.69 3.17
C LEU A 97 -4.21 9.47 2.39
N TYR A 98 -3.27 8.71 2.97
CA TYR A 98 -2.03 8.34 2.30
C TYR A 98 -2.29 7.51 1.04
N SER A 99 -3.27 6.59 1.07
CA SER A 99 -3.69 5.81 -0.09
C SER A 99 -4.18 6.69 -1.24
N TYR A 100 -4.94 7.75 -0.92
CA TYR A 100 -5.37 8.74 -1.93
C TYR A 100 -4.17 9.46 -2.55
N VAL A 101 -3.30 10.05 -1.72
CA VAL A 101 -2.11 10.78 -2.19
C VAL A 101 -1.23 9.88 -3.06
N THR A 102 -0.99 8.65 -2.61
CA THR A 102 -0.14 7.66 -3.29
C THR A 102 -0.76 7.22 -4.62
N SER A 103 -2.07 7.01 -4.67
CA SER A 103 -2.77 6.67 -5.91
C SER A 103 -2.66 7.79 -6.95
N ALA A 104 -2.90 9.04 -6.53
CA ALA A 104 -2.86 10.20 -7.40
C ALA A 104 -1.44 10.45 -7.94
N TRP A 105 -0.45 10.36 -7.04
CA TRP A 105 0.96 10.46 -7.39
C TRP A 105 1.39 9.38 -8.38
N SER A 106 1.05 8.12 -8.12
CA SER A 106 1.43 6.98 -8.97
C SER A 106 0.89 7.13 -10.39
N ILE A 107 -0.39 7.50 -10.52
CA ILE A 107 -1.03 7.71 -11.83
C ILE A 107 -0.41 8.90 -12.57
N TYR A 108 -0.11 9.99 -11.86
CA TYR A 108 0.57 11.14 -12.44
C TYR A 108 1.94 10.77 -12.99
N ILE A 109 2.78 10.11 -12.19
CA ILE A 109 4.12 9.69 -12.61
C ILE A 109 4.05 8.69 -13.76
N TYR A 110 3.12 7.73 -13.68
CA TYR A 110 2.91 6.77 -14.75
C TYR A 110 2.63 7.48 -16.07
N ARG A 111 1.64 8.37 -16.10
CA ARG A 111 1.24 9.10 -17.32
C ARG A 111 2.38 9.98 -17.84
N ARG A 112 3.03 10.73 -16.95
CA ARG A 112 4.00 11.76 -17.33
C ARG A 112 5.34 11.19 -17.78
N TYR A 113 5.84 10.14 -17.13
CA TYR A 113 7.22 9.67 -17.31
C TYR A 113 7.37 8.22 -17.73
N ILE A 114 6.40 7.34 -17.43
CA ILE A 114 6.57 5.88 -17.61
C ILE A 114 5.78 5.37 -18.81
N SER A 115 4.61 5.94 -19.10
CA SER A 115 3.68 5.47 -20.15
C SER A 115 4.33 5.37 -21.53
N THR A 116 5.24 6.31 -21.83
CA THR A 116 6.03 6.41 -23.06
C THR A 116 7.30 5.56 -23.03
N ASN A 117 7.86 5.25 -21.85
CA ASN A 117 9.08 4.47 -21.72
C ASN A 117 8.80 3.02 -21.26
N LYS A 118 8.42 2.18 -22.23
CA LYS A 118 8.07 0.77 -22.00
C LYS A 118 9.21 -0.04 -21.37
N ARG A 119 10.48 0.32 -21.62
CA ARG A 119 11.63 -0.37 -21.03
C ARG A 119 11.68 -0.19 -19.52
N ILE A 120 11.50 1.04 -19.04
CA ILE A 120 11.46 1.35 -17.60
C ILE A 120 10.28 0.62 -16.94
N LEU A 121 9.11 0.66 -17.56
CA LEU A 121 7.93 -0.04 -17.05
C LEU A 121 8.20 -1.55 -16.87
N LYS A 122 8.80 -2.21 -17.88
CA LYS A 122 9.16 -3.64 -17.79
C LYS A 122 10.13 -3.91 -16.65
N ILE A 123 11.18 -3.10 -16.49
CA ILE A 123 12.15 -3.24 -15.40
C ILE A 123 11.45 -3.14 -14.04
N PHE A 124 10.57 -2.14 -13.86
CA PHE A 124 9.85 -1.97 -12.61
C PHE A 124 8.92 -3.14 -12.31
N ILE A 125 8.21 -3.66 -13.32
CA ILE A 125 7.36 -4.85 -13.16
C ILE A 125 8.21 -6.06 -12.73
N ILE A 126 9.36 -6.30 -13.39
CA ILE A 126 10.25 -7.43 -13.05
C ILE A 126 10.77 -7.32 -11.61
N ILE A 127 11.26 -6.14 -11.23
CA ILE A 127 11.75 -5.90 -9.86
C ILE A 127 10.62 -6.12 -8.85
N SER A 128 9.42 -5.63 -9.14
CA SER A 128 8.26 -5.76 -8.26
C SER A 128 7.83 -7.21 -8.08
N ILE A 129 7.80 -8.00 -9.16
CA ILE A 129 7.52 -9.43 -9.13
C ILE A 129 8.59 -10.16 -8.32
N GLY A 130 9.87 -9.86 -8.57
CA GLY A 130 10.99 -10.44 -7.82
C GLY A 130 10.87 -10.17 -6.32
N PHE A 131 10.53 -8.93 -5.94
CA PHE A 131 10.28 -8.57 -4.55
C PHE A 131 9.06 -9.30 -3.97
N GLY A 132 7.96 -9.38 -4.72
CA GLY A 132 6.78 -10.16 -4.34
C GLY A 132 7.09 -11.62 -4.06
N CYS A 133 7.94 -12.25 -4.89
CA CYS A 133 8.39 -13.63 -4.70
C CYS A 133 9.27 -13.85 -3.46
N ILE A 134 10.00 -12.82 -3.01
CA ILE A 134 10.84 -12.91 -1.81
C ILE A 134 9.97 -12.85 -0.55
N PHE A 135 8.97 -11.97 -0.53
CA PHE A 135 8.14 -11.71 0.65
C PHE A 135 6.83 -12.50 0.69
N SER A 136 6.49 -13.22 -0.37
CA SER A 136 5.40 -14.20 -0.39
C SER A 136 5.92 -15.57 -0.81
N PRO A 137 5.57 -16.66 -0.11
CA PRO A 137 6.02 -18.02 -0.44
C PRO A 137 5.36 -18.58 -1.71
N VAL A 138 5.01 -17.74 -2.68
CA VAL A 138 4.29 -18.10 -3.92
C VAL A 138 5.03 -19.16 -4.74
N ILE A 139 6.37 -19.16 -4.71
CA ILE A 139 7.21 -20.13 -5.43
C ILE A 139 7.02 -21.54 -4.85
N SER A 140 6.70 -21.64 -3.56
CA SER A 140 6.51 -22.91 -2.88
C SER A 140 5.07 -23.46 -2.96
N LEU A 141 4.12 -22.70 -3.52
CA LEU A 141 2.72 -23.13 -3.68
C LEU A 141 2.56 -24.49 -4.38
N PRO A 142 3.27 -24.81 -5.48
CA PRO A 142 3.14 -26.10 -6.15
C PRO A 142 3.59 -27.29 -5.30
N PHE A 143 4.34 -27.04 -4.22
CA PHE A 143 4.99 -28.06 -3.41
C PHE A 143 4.33 -28.24 -2.04
N ILE A 144 3.43 -27.34 -1.61
CA ILE A 144 3.06 -27.23 -0.20
C ILE A 144 1.60 -27.63 0.11
N THR A 145 0.56 -27.42 -0.72
CA THR A 145 -0.83 -27.72 -0.27
C THR A 145 -1.91 -27.72 -1.37
N ILE A 146 -3.02 -28.45 -1.13
CA ILE A 146 -4.32 -28.35 -1.85
C ILE A 146 -5.31 -27.36 -1.15
N ASP A 147 -4.93 -26.81 0.01
CA ASP A 147 -5.79 -25.91 0.80
C ASP A 147 -6.07 -24.58 0.08
N ARG A 148 -7.35 -24.33 -0.19
CA ARG A 148 -7.84 -23.13 -0.90
C ARG A 148 -7.59 -21.86 -0.10
N GLU A 149 -7.67 -21.89 1.23
CA GLU A 149 -7.44 -20.71 2.06
C GLU A 149 -5.97 -20.29 1.99
N LEU A 150 -5.05 -21.25 2.14
CA LEU A 150 -3.62 -20.97 2.06
C LEU A 150 -3.18 -20.49 0.65
N ILE A 151 -3.78 -21.04 -0.41
CA ILE A 151 -3.56 -20.57 -1.79
C ILE A 151 -4.03 -19.12 -1.93
N THR A 152 -5.24 -18.81 -1.45
CA THR A 152 -5.81 -17.45 -1.52
C THR A 152 -4.96 -16.45 -0.73
N PHE A 153 -4.51 -16.84 0.46
CA PHE A 153 -3.67 -16.01 1.32
C PHE A 153 -2.33 -15.71 0.66
N THR A 154 -1.68 -16.73 0.10
CA THR A 154 -0.35 -16.59 -0.53
C THR A 154 -0.42 -15.77 -1.82
N LEU A 155 -1.41 -16.04 -2.68
CA LEU A 155 -1.59 -15.30 -3.94
C LEU A 155 -1.96 -13.85 -3.70
N SER A 156 -2.89 -13.58 -2.78
CA SER A 156 -3.25 -12.19 -2.43
C SER A 156 -2.05 -11.43 -1.86
N GLY A 157 -1.29 -12.03 -0.94
CA GLY A 157 -0.07 -11.42 -0.41
C GLY A 157 0.94 -11.10 -1.51
N PHE A 158 1.19 -12.05 -2.42
CA PHE A 158 2.10 -11.86 -3.56
C PHE A 158 1.66 -10.69 -4.46
N LEU A 159 0.39 -10.67 -4.88
CA LEU A 159 -0.15 -9.64 -5.77
C LEU A 159 -0.09 -8.26 -5.14
N LEU A 160 -0.47 -8.16 -3.86
CA LEU A 160 -0.51 -6.88 -3.14
C LEU A 160 0.89 -6.34 -2.88
N ILE A 161 1.84 -7.17 -2.46
CA ILE A 161 3.24 -6.75 -2.28
C ILE A 161 3.83 -6.29 -3.61
N THR A 162 3.62 -7.07 -4.69
CA THR A 162 4.07 -6.71 -6.04
C THR A 162 3.52 -5.34 -6.46
N LEU A 163 2.23 -5.10 -6.24
CA LEU A 163 1.60 -3.83 -6.56
C LEU A 163 2.20 -2.66 -5.75
N ILE A 164 2.37 -2.84 -4.44
CA ILE A 164 2.91 -1.79 -3.56
C ILE A 164 4.37 -1.49 -3.92
N THR A 165 5.19 -2.51 -4.22
CA THR A 165 6.56 -2.31 -4.69
C THR A 165 6.59 -1.52 -6.00
N LEU A 166 5.69 -1.81 -6.94
CA LEU A 166 5.58 -1.06 -8.19
C LEU A 166 5.26 0.42 -7.95
N ILE A 167 4.34 0.69 -7.02
CA ILE A 167 3.98 2.04 -6.58
C ILE A 167 5.17 2.77 -5.96
N TYR A 168 6.00 2.08 -5.16
CA TYR A 168 7.22 2.66 -4.60
C TYR A 168 8.26 2.97 -5.66
N LEU A 169 8.47 2.09 -6.62
CA LEU A 169 9.36 2.36 -7.75
C LEU A 169 8.89 3.56 -8.57
N PHE A 170 7.58 3.67 -8.84
CA PHE A 170 7.00 4.84 -9.49
C PHE A 170 7.25 6.09 -8.64
N SER A 171 7.04 6.00 -7.33
CA SER A 171 7.16 7.14 -6.44
C SER A 171 8.58 7.68 -6.37
N ILE A 172 9.57 6.79 -6.19
CA ILE A 172 11.00 7.14 -6.14
C ILE A 172 11.45 7.69 -7.49
N TYR A 173 11.09 7.04 -8.59
CA TYR A 173 11.47 7.49 -9.93
C TYR A 173 10.87 8.86 -10.27
N GLY A 174 9.61 9.08 -9.89
CA GLY A 174 8.93 10.34 -10.05
C GLY A 174 9.60 11.47 -9.29
N LEU A 175 9.96 11.22 -8.02
CA LEU A 175 10.69 12.18 -7.20
C LEU A 175 12.05 12.52 -7.82
N TYR A 176 12.81 11.51 -8.25
CA TYR A 176 14.09 11.71 -8.95
C TYR A 176 13.94 12.59 -10.20
N LYS A 177 12.93 12.31 -11.04
CA LYS A 177 12.67 13.10 -12.26
C LYS A 177 12.30 14.54 -11.97
N LEU A 178 11.45 14.77 -10.96
CA LEU A 178 11.04 16.12 -10.59
C LEU A 178 12.21 16.92 -10.00
N LEU A 179 12.99 16.32 -9.11
CA LEU A 179 14.19 16.96 -8.56
C LEU A 179 15.22 17.29 -9.65
N ARG A 180 15.46 16.35 -10.57
CA ARG A 180 16.38 16.58 -11.70
C ARG A 180 15.92 17.73 -12.59
N ASN A 181 14.63 17.80 -12.91
CA ASN A 181 14.09 18.87 -13.75
C ASN A 181 14.17 20.22 -13.02
N TYR A 182 13.82 20.27 -11.73
CA TYR A 182 13.91 21.48 -10.92
C TYR A 182 15.35 22.02 -10.82
N LEU A 183 16.34 21.15 -10.64
CA LEU A 183 17.76 21.52 -10.61
C LEU A 183 18.28 21.98 -11.98
N ALA A 184 17.74 21.46 -13.08
CA ALA A 184 18.11 21.86 -14.43
C ALA A 184 17.49 23.20 -14.86
N GLU A 185 16.33 23.56 -14.32
CA GLU A 185 15.63 24.83 -14.61
C GLU A 185 16.15 26.02 -13.79
N LYS A 186 16.97 25.78 -12.76
CA LYS A 186 17.55 26.86 -11.96
C LYS A 186 18.72 27.50 -12.73
N PRO A 187 18.64 28.78 -13.16
CA PRO A 187 19.82 29.45 -13.70
C PRO A 187 20.88 29.53 -12.60
N ARG A 188 22.14 29.26 -12.98
CA ARG A 188 23.29 29.48 -12.09
C ARG A 188 23.39 30.96 -11.73
#